data_AF-A0A0N4WSU5-F1
#
_entry.id   AF-A0A0N4WSU5-F1
#
_cell.length_a   1.000
_cell.length_b   1.000
_cell.length_c   1.000
_cell.angle_alpha   90.00
_cell.angle_beta   90.00
_cell.angle_gamma   90.00
#
_symmetry.space_group_name_H-M   'P 1'
#
loop_
_entity.id
_entity.type
_entity.pdbx_description
1 polymer ?
#
loop_
_entity_poly.entity_id
_entity_poly.type
_entity_poly.pdbx_seq_one_letter_code
_entity_poly.pdbx_strand_id
1 'polypeptide(L)'
;LEADFARLLKRTRGFEIKVVRGDGACMFRAVADQLYADQDMHGEVRRLCMDYMERNRDHFAPFVAENFSSYVARKRQPGQHGNHVELQAISEMFARPIEIYEYSENPRNVFYPTIRSLDVNVPIRLSYHGSSHYNS
;
A
#
# COMPACT_ATOMS: atom_id res chain seq x y z
N LEU A 1 10.42 -21.01 2.80
CA LEU A 1 10.37 -19.54 3.04
C LEU A 1 8.94 -19.02 2.93
N GLU A 2 8.33 -18.95 1.74
CA GLU A 2 6.97 -18.37 1.58
C GLU A 2 5.90 -19.10 2.40
N ALA A 3 5.86 -20.43 2.32
CA ALA A 3 4.92 -21.23 3.10
C ALA A 3 5.15 -21.12 4.61
N ASP A 4 6.40 -20.90 5.04
CA ASP A 4 6.73 -20.73 6.46
C ASP A 4 6.28 -19.36 6.96
N PHE A 5 6.41 -18.32 6.14
CA PHE A 5 5.92 -16.98 6.45
C PHE A 5 4.39 -16.93 6.56
N ALA A 6 3.66 -17.53 5.61
CA ALA A 6 2.21 -17.64 5.70
C ALA A 6 1.77 -18.43 6.96
N ARG A 7 2.45 -19.55 7.27
CA ARG A 7 2.20 -20.32 8.50
C ARG A 7 2.49 -19.52 9.76
N LEU A 8 3.56 -18.72 9.78
CA LEU A 8 3.92 -17.85 10.89
C LEU A 8 2.79 -16.84 11.16
N LEU A 9 2.41 -16.04 10.15
CA LEU A 9 1.36 -15.03 10.29
C LEU A 9 0.02 -15.63 10.72
N LYS A 10 -0.37 -16.76 10.14
CA LYS A 10 -1.60 -17.45 10.53
C LYS A 10 -1.59 -17.89 11.99
N ARG A 11 -0.47 -18.45 12.47
CA ARG A 11 -0.35 -18.96 13.83
C ARG A 11 -0.28 -17.85 14.89
N THR A 12 0.44 -16.76 14.60
CA THR A 12 0.74 -15.73 15.61
C THR A 12 -0.19 -14.53 15.56
N ARG A 13 -0.77 -14.22 14.39
CA ARG A 13 -1.67 -13.07 14.19
C ARG A 13 -3.06 -13.46 13.70
N GLY A 14 -3.25 -14.70 13.22
CA GLY A 14 -4.50 -15.11 12.58
C GLY A 14 -4.69 -14.56 11.16
N PHE A 15 -3.63 -14.03 10.54
CA PHE A 15 -3.71 -13.47 9.19
C PHE A 15 -3.48 -14.54 8.13
N GLU A 16 -4.15 -14.39 6.99
CA GLU A 16 -3.94 -15.22 5.80
C GLU A 16 -3.48 -14.33 4.66
N ILE A 17 -2.45 -14.78 3.93
CA ILE A 17 -1.94 -14.05 2.75
C ILE A 17 -2.81 -14.42 1.56
N LYS A 18 -3.47 -13.42 0.97
CA LYS A 18 -4.22 -13.56 -0.27
C LYS A 18 -3.38 -13.08 -1.44
N VAL A 19 -3.05 -14.03 -2.32
CA VAL A 19 -2.24 -13.76 -3.50
C VAL A 19 -2.99 -12.87 -4.49
N VAL A 20 -2.36 -11.77 -4.90
CA VAL A 20 -2.86 -10.89 -5.97
C VAL A 20 -2.05 -11.12 -7.25
N ARG A 21 -2.51 -10.54 -8.37
CA ARG A 21 -1.77 -10.64 -9.64
C ARG A 21 -0.37 -10.02 -9.52
N GLY A 22 0.63 -10.79 -9.94
CA GLY A 22 2.05 -10.39 -10.02
C GLY A 22 2.37 -9.47 -11.19
N ASP A 23 1.74 -8.30 -11.26
CA ASP A 23 2.06 -7.24 -12.21
C ASP A 23 2.59 -5.99 -11.49
N GLY A 24 2.99 -4.97 -12.24
CA GLY A 24 3.45 -3.71 -11.67
C GLY A 24 2.38 -2.91 -10.92
N ALA A 25 1.13 -3.40 -10.83
CA ALA A 25 0.09 -2.83 -9.99
C ALA A 25 -0.12 -3.60 -8.67
N CYS A 26 0.69 -4.63 -8.35
CA CYS A 26 0.51 -5.49 -7.18
C CYS A 26 0.27 -4.74 -5.86
N MET A 27 1.01 -3.65 -5.58
CA MET A 27 0.78 -2.83 -4.39
C MET A 27 -0.64 -2.25 -4.35
N PHE A 28 -1.12 -1.67 -5.46
CA PHE A 28 -2.47 -1.11 -5.56
C PHE A 28 -3.55 -2.20 -5.55
N ARG A 29 -3.26 -3.38 -6.11
CA ARG A 29 -4.15 -4.55 -6.07
C ARG A 29 -4.35 -5.06 -4.65
N ALA A 30 -3.27 -5.21 -3.89
CA ALA A 30 -3.34 -5.63 -2.50
C ALA A 30 -4.08 -4.60 -1.63
N VAL A 31 -3.84 -3.30 -1.84
CA VAL A 31 -4.60 -2.24 -1.17
C VAL A 31 -6.08 -2.25 -1.57
N ALA A 32 -6.39 -2.44 -2.85
CA ALA A 32 -7.78 -2.52 -3.33
C ALA A 32 -8.53 -3.70 -2.71
N ASP A 33 -7.86 -4.85 -2.57
CA ASP A 33 -8.42 -6.01 -1.88
C ASP A 33 -8.71 -5.71 -0.40
N GLN A 34 -7.81 -5.05 0.33
CA GLN A 34 -8.00 -4.66 1.74
C GLN A 34 -9.09 -3.58 1.96
N LEU A 35 -9.46 -2.83 0.91
CA LEU A 35 -10.47 -1.76 0.98
C LEU A 35 -11.84 -2.20 0.45
N TYR A 36 -11.84 -2.95 -0.65
CA TYR A 36 -13.03 -3.26 -1.43
C TYR A 36 -13.29 -4.76 -1.57
N ALA A 37 -12.45 -5.62 -0.98
CA ALA A 37 -12.44 -7.07 -1.18
C ALA A 37 -12.31 -7.49 -2.66
N ASP A 38 -11.78 -6.58 -3.50
CA ASP A 38 -11.64 -6.76 -4.94
C ASP A 38 -10.35 -6.11 -5.44
N GLN A 39 -9.40 -6.94 -5.88
CA GLN A 39 -8.12 -6.48 -6.41
C GLN A 39 -8.24 -5.73 -7.75
N ASP A 40 -9.33 -5.92 -8.51
CA ASP A 40 -9.53 -5.28 -9.80
C ASP A 40 -9.95 -3.80 -9.66
N MET A 41 -10.30 -3.37 -8.44
CA MET A 41 -10.48 -1.96 -8.07
C MET A 41 -9.14 -1.19 -7.93
N HIS A 42 -7.99 -1.81 -8.25
CA HIS A 42 -6.67 -1.17 -8.16
C HIS A 42 -6.52 0.10 -9.00
N GLY A 43 -7.24 0.20 -10.12
CA GLY A 43 -7.24 1.39 -10.98
C GLY A 43 -7.81 2.61 -10.25
N GLU A 44 -8.88 2.39 -9.48
CA GLU A 44 -9.52 3.44 -8.70
C GLU A 44 -8.65 3.86 -7.51
N VAL A 45 -8.04 2.91 -6.79
CA VAL A 45 -7.08 3.22 -5.72
C VAL A 45 -5.92 4.05 -6.26
N ARG A 46 -5.36 3.69 -7.43
CA ARG A 46 -4.29 4.46 -8.08
C ARG A 46 -4.75 5.87 -8.42
N ARG A 47 -5.93 6.01 -9.04
CA ARG A 47 -6.48 7.31 -9.43
C ARG A 47 -6.63 8.22 -8.21
N LEU A 48 -7.28 7.73 -7.16
CA LEU A 48 -7.48 8.46 -5.91
C LEU A 48 -6.16 8.84 -5.24
N CYS A 49 -5.21 7.91 -5.15
CA CYS A 49 -3.88 8.16 -4.59
C CYS A 49 -3.16 9.29 -5.32
N MET A 50 -3.15 9.27 -6.66
CA MET A 50 -2.51 10.31 -7.47
C MET A 50 -3.23 11.65 -7.37
N ASP A 51 -4.57 11.66 -7.34
CA ASP A 51 -5.36 12.88 -7.12
C ASP A 51 -5.06 13.50 -5.75
N TYR A 52 -4.95 12.68 -4.71
CA TYR A 52 -4.61 13.13 -3.36
C TYR A 52 -3.21 13.71 -3.29
N MET A 53 -2.22 13.04 -3.90
CA MET A 53 -0.84 13.54 -3.95
C MET A 53 -0.75 14.87 -4.71
N GLU A 54 -1.45 15.00 -5.84
CA GLU A 54 -1.48 16.23 -6.63
C GLU A 54 -2.09 17.41 -5.87
N ARG A 55 -3.20 17.19 -5.15
CA ARG A 55 -3.84 18.20 -4.30
C ARG A 55 -2.96 18.64 -3.12
N ASN A 56 -2.14 17.72 -2.62
CA ASN A 56 -1.23 17.95 -1.49
C ASN A 56 0.22 18.04 -1.93
N ARG A 57 0.47 18.67 -3.10
CA ARG A 57 1.78 18.73 -3.73
C ARG A 57 2.90 19.16 -2.79
N ASP A 58 2.69 20.21 -2.00
CA ASP A 58 3.74 20.77 -1.15
C ASP A 58 4.18 19.81 -0.03
N HIS A 59 3.29 18.89 0.37
CA HIS A 59 3.59 17.83 1.33
C HIS A 59 4.40 16.69 0.69
N PHE A 60 4.06 16.27 -0.53
CA PHE A 60 4.67 15.10 -1.18
C PHE A 60 5.88 15.40 -2.05
N ALA A 61 5.95 16.59 -2.66
CA ALA A 61 7.02 16.95 -3.59
C ALA A 61 8.43 16.85 -2.99
N PRO A 62 8.69 17.19 -1.71
CA PRO A 62 10.02 17.02 -1.11
C PRO A 62 10.51 15.56 -1.05
N PHE A 63 9.61 14.57 -1.13
CA PHE A 63 9.94 13.14 -1.10
C PHE A 63 10.08 12.51 -2.48
N VAL A 64 9.93 13.31 -3.54
CA VAL A 64 10.03 12.87 -4.94
C VAL A 64 11.28 13.48 -5.56
N ALA A 65 12.17 12.63 -6.07
CA ALA A 65 13.47 13.06 -6.62
C ALA A 65 13.39 13.67 -8.04
N GLU A 66 12.26 13.52 -8.73
CA GLU A 66 12.02 14.09 -10.05
C GLU A 66 11.02 15.25 -10.01
N ASN A 67 10.72 15.87 -11.15
CA ASN A 67 9.65 16.85 -11.22
C ASN A 67 8.31 16.22 -10.79
N PHE A 68 7.67 16.80 -9.78
CA PHE A 68 6.47 16.22 -9.18
C PHE A 68 5.31 16.03 -10.15
N SER A 69 5.08 16.97 -11.06
CA SER A 69 3.99 16.85 -12.05
C SER A 69 4.26 15.69 -13.02
N SER A 70 5.51 15.54 -13.46
CA SER A 70 5.94 14.39 -14.28
C SER A 70 5.83 13.07 -13.52
N TYR A 71 6.20 13.05 -12.23
CA TYR A 71 6.05 11.88 -11.35
C TYR A 71 4.60 11.41 -11.27
N VAL A 72 3.67 12.33 -10.97
CA VAL A 72 2.24 12.03 -10.87
C VAL A 72 1.70 11.54 -12.20
N ALA A 73 1.98 12.25 -13.31
CA ALA A 73 1.56 11.85 -14.64
C ALA A 73 2.05 10.45 -15.03
N ARG A 74 3.30 10.12 -14.69
CA ARG A 74 3.88 8.79 -14.89
C ARG A 74 3.20 7.75 -14.00
N LYS A 75 3.01 8.01 -12.71
CA LYS A 75 2.42 7.07 -11.74
C LYS A 75 0.92 6.83 -11.94
N ARG A 76 0.21 7.72 -12.64
CA ARG A 76 -1.17 7.50 -13.11
C ARG A 76 -1.27 6.37 -14.14
N GLN A 77 -0.20 6.08 -14.88
CA GLN A 77 -0.22 5.03 -15.91
C GLN A 77 -0.45 3.64 -15.29
N PRO A 78 -1.26 2.78 -15.93
CA PRO A 78 -1.42 1.39 -15.52
C PRO A 78 -0.09 0.65 -15.44
N GLY A 79 0.02 -0.31 -14.52
CA GLY A 79 1.22 -1.14 -14.38
C GLY A 79 2.43 -0.45 -13.73
N GLN A 80 2.34 0.82 -13.33
CA GLN A 80 3.45 1.47 -12.64
C GLN A 80 3.51 1.08 -11.17
N HIS A 81 4.68 0.64 -10.72
CA HIS A 81 4.91 0.19 -9.35
C HIS A 81 4.64 1.33 -8.36
N GLY A 82 3.91 1.03 -7.29
CA GLY A 82 3.77 1.92 -6.13
C GLY A 82 4.88 1.67 -5.11
N ASN A 83 5.27 2.72 -4.40
CA ASN A 83 6.35 2.71 -3.40
C ASN A 83 5.89 3.38 -2.09
N HIS A 84 6.84 3.62 -1.18
CA HIS A 84 6.63 4.26 0.13
C HIS A 84 5.80 5.56 0.08
N VAL A 85 6.03 6.45 -0.90
CA VAL A 85 5.31 7.73 -0.99
C VAL A 85 3.82 7.51 -1.29
N GLU A 86 3.49 6.56 -2.15
CA GLU A 86 2.10 6.19 -2.44
C GLU A 86 1.43 5.55 -1.23
N LEU A 87 2.13 4.69 -0.48
CA LEU A 87 1.60 4.08 0.73
C LEU A 87 1.30 5.12 1.81
N GLN A 88 2.18 6.11 1.98
CA GLN A 88 1.91 7.24 2.87
C GLN A 88 0.66 8.02 2.43
N ALA A 89 0.55 8.34 1.13
CA ALA A 89 -0.62 9.03 0.59
C ALA A 89 -1.92 8.22 0.77
N ILE A 90 -1.89 6.91 0.56
CA ILE A 90 -3.03 6.00 0.77
C ILE A 90 -3.42 5.97 2.26
N SER A 91 -2.44 5.87 3.17
CA SER A 91 -2.67 5.87 4.62
C SER A 91 -3.41 7.13 5.06
N GLU A 92 -2.94 8.30 4.61
CA GLU A 92 -3.56 9.59 4.90
C GLU A 92 -4.96 9.71 4.28
N MET A 93 -5.10 9.36 3.00
CA MET A 93 -6.35 9.52 2.25
C MET A 93 -7.49 8.66 2.80
N PHE A 94 -7.20 7.42 3.22
CA PHE A 94 -8.21 6.52 3.80
C PHE A 94 -8.27 6.58 5.33
N ALA A 95 -7.46 7.42 5.97
CA ALA A 95 -7.33 7.53 7.42
C ALA A 95 -7.08 6.16 8.10
N ARG A 96 -6.32 5.27 7.47
CA ARG A 96 -6.04 3.91 7.95
C ARG A 96 -4.54 3.67 7.98
N PRO A 97 -3.96 3.20 9.10
CA PRO A 97 -2.57 2.78 9.11
C PRO A 97 -2.32 1.69 8.06
N ILE A 98 -1.13 1.67 7.46
CA ILE A 98 -0.70 0.58 6.58
C ILE A 98 0.43 -0.19 7.26
N GLU A 99 0.24 -1.49 7.45
CA GLU A 99 1.24 -2.40 8.00
C GLU A 99 1.83 -3.25 6.87
N ILE A 100 3.16 -3.24 6.71
CA ILE A 100 3.85 -4.14 5.78
C ILE A 100 4.54 -5.25 6.57
N TYR A 101 4.19 -6.50 6.28
CA TYR A 101 4.84 -7.69 6.83
C TYR A 101 5.82 -8.30 5.82
N GLU A 102 7.00 -8.70 6.28
CA GLU A 102 8.00 -9.36 5.44
C GLU A 102 8.73 -10.42 6.27
N TYR A 103 8.44 -11.70 6.02
CA TYR A 103 9.06 -12.86 6.67
C TYR A 103 9.17 -12.77 8.21
N SER A 104 8.23 -12.06 8.86
CA SER A 104 8.21 -11.76 10.29
C SER A 104 6.79 -11.58 10.79
N GLU A 105 6.55 -11.83 12.08
CA GLU A 105 5.26 -11.60 12.75
C GLU A 105 5.02 -10.14 13.14
N ASN A 106 6.06 -9.31 13.09
CA ASN A 106 5.98 -7.87 13.33
C ASN A 106 6.07 -7.15 11.98
N PRO A 107 5.32 -6.05 11.80
CA PRO A 107 5.41 -5.28 10.59
C PRO A 107 6.82 -4.69 10.46
N ARG A 108 7.40 -4.82 9.26
CA ARG A 108 8.67 -4.19 8.91
C ARG A 108 8.52 -2.66 8.92
N ASN A 109 7.45 -2.17 8.30
CA ASN A 109 7.13 -0.75 8.20
C ASN A 109 5.66 -0.52 8.57
N VAL A 110 5.39 0.63 9.19
CA VAL A 110 4.02 1.10 9.45
C VAL A 110 3.89 2.55 8.99
N PHE A 111 2.90 2.84 8.15
CA PHE A 111 2.56 4.19 7.70
C PHE A 111 1.34 4.68 8.43
N TYR A 112 1.45 5.83 9.11
CA TYR A 112 0.35 6.40 9.88
C TYR A 112 -0.29 7.58 9.14
N PRO A 113 -1.61 7.76 9.27
CA PRO A 113 -2.26 8.97 8.78
C PRO A 113 -1.78 10.20 9.57
N THR A 114 -1.70 11.34 8.90
CA THR A 114 -1.25 12.62 9.49
C THR A 114 -2.20 13.09 10.59
N ILE A 115 -3.50 12.87 10.43
CA ILE A 115 -4.51 13.18 11.45
C ILE A 115 -4.75 11.91 12.28
N ARG A 116 -4.41 11.99 13.57
CA ARG A 116 -4.82 10.99 14.55
C ARG A 116 -6.32 11.20 14.82
N SER A 117 -7.19 10.45 14.15
CA SER A 117 -8.54 10.28 14.66
C SER A 117 -8.45 9.60 16.04
N LEU A 118 -9.33 9.98 16.96
CA LEU A 118 -9.47 9.30 18.26
C LEU A 118 -9.89 7.83 18.07
N ASP A 119 -10.47 7.51 16.91
CA ASP A 119 -10.81 6.17 16.49
C ASP A 119 -9.64 5.52 15.74
N VAL A 120 -9.15 4.39 16.26
CA VAL A 120 -8.15 3.56 15.59
C VAL A 120 -8.85 2.78 14.48
N ASN A 121 -8.79 3.27 13.24
CA ASN A 121 -9.29 2.52 12.09
C ASN A 121 -8.47 1.23 11.89
N VAL A 122 -9.15 0.15 11.47
CA VAL A 122 -8.50 -1.15 11.21
C VAL A 122 -7.40 -0.96 10.16
N PRO A 123 -6.14 -1.38 10.41
CA PRO A 123 -5.06 -1.21 9.44
C PRO A 123 -5.35 -1.89 8.09
N ILE A 124 -4.80 -1.32 7.02
CA ILE A 124 -4.59 -2.01 5.74
C ILE A 124 -3.33 -2.84 5.91
N ARG A 125 -3.40 -4.15 5.70
CA ARG A 125 -2.24 -5.04 5.89
C ARG A 125 -1.79 -5.56 4.55
N LEU A 126 -0.49 -5.52 4.32
CA LEU A 126 0.14 -6.02 3.10
C LEU A 126 1.28 -6.95 3.49
N SER A 127 1.53 -7.98 2.68
CA SER A 127 2.74 -8.80 2.80
C SER A 127 3.66 -8.55 1.62
N TYR A 128 4.96 -8.41 1.89
CA TYR A 128 5.99 -8.13 0.90
C TYR A 128 6.89 -9.35 0.70
N HIS A 129 7.10 -9.70 -0.56
CA HIS A 129 7.71 -10.96 -0.97
C HIS A 129 8.80 -10.72 -2.02
N GLY A 130 9.92 -11.45 -1.89
CA GLY A 130 11.00 -11.48 -2.88
C GLY A 130 11.53 -10.10 -3.27
N SER A 131 11.49 -9.14 -2.34
CA SER A 131 11.92 -7.76 -2.55
C SER A 131 11.25 -7.03 -3.72
N SER A 132 10.07 -7.46 -4.17
CA SER A 132 9.44 -6.88 -5.37
C SER A 132 7.92 -6.96 -5.43
N HIS A 133 7.26 -7.82 -4.64
CA HIS A 133 5.84 -8.11 -4.81
C HIS A 133 5.04 -7.94 -3.52
N TYR A 134 3.86 -7.32 -3.64
CA TYR A 134 2.90 -7.15 -2.54
C TYR A 134 1.71 -8.08 -2.72
N ASN A 135 1.29 -8.71 -1.62
CA ASN A 135 0.03 -9.42 -1.47
C ASN A 135 -0.83 -8.77 -0.37
N SER A 136 -2.12 -9.15 -0.35
CA SER A 136 -3.11 -8.74 0.64
C SER A 136 -3.03 -9.64 1.88
#